data_AF-A0A9D7MT53-F1
#
_entry.id   AF-A0A9D7MT53-F1
#
_cell.length_a   1.000
_cell.length_b   1.000
_cell.length_c   1.000
_cell.angle_alpha   90.00
_cell.angle_beta   90.00
_cell.angle_gamma   90.00
#
_symmetry.space_group_name_H-M   'P 1'
#
loop_
_entity.id
_entity.type
_entity.pdbx_description
1 polymer ?
#
loop_
_entity_poly.entity_id
_entity_poly.type
_entity_poly.pdbx_seq_one_letter_code
_entity_poly.pdbx_strand_id
1 'polypeptide(L)' 'MNSVADIIMTGEFTGHNFGSSVSGAGDLNNDGYSDVIVGA' A
#
# COMPACT_ATOMS: atom_id res chain seq x y z
N MET A 1 17.88 -11.20 0.42
CA MET A 1 16.64 -10.74 -0.22
C MET A 1 16.09 -11.90 -1.03
N ASN A 2 14.93 -12.44 -0.65
CA ASN A 2 14.20 -13.37 -1.50
C ASN A 2 13.37 -12.54 -2.52
N SER A 3 13.08 -13.12 -3.68
CA SER A 3 12.28 -12.46 -4.72
C SER A 3 10.77 -12.70 -4.56
N VAL A 4 10.36 -13.16 -3.38
CA VAL A 4 8.97 -13.46 -3.06
C VAL A 4 8.44 -12.30 -2.22
N ALA A 5 7.28 -11.76 -2.61
CA ALA A 5 6.62 -10.74 -1.81
C ALA A 5 6.12 -11.33 -0.49
N ASP A 6 6.33 -10.60 0.61
CA ASP A 6 5.85 -11.02 1.92
C ASP A 6 4.32 -10.85 2.05
N ILE A 7 3.74 -9.84 1.39
CA ILE A 7 2.31 -9.55 1.37
C ILE A 7 1.88 -9.15 -0.05
N ILE A 8 0.71 -9.64 -0.47
CA ILE A 8 0.01 -9.22 -1.70
C ILE A 8 -1.30 -8.55 -1.31
N MET A 9 -1.53 -7.32 -1.76
CA MET A 9 -2.78 -6.58 -1.57
C MET A 9 -3.44 -6.31 -2.93
N THR A 10 -4.78 -6.37 -2.98
CA THR A 10 -5.58 -6.18 -4.20
C THR A 10 -6.78 -5.26 -3.94
N GLY A 11 -7.21 -4.52 -4.96
CA GLY A 11 -8.43 -3.70 -4.88
C GLY A 11 -9.71 -4.54 -4.83
N GLU A 12 -10.80 -3.93 -4.35
CA GLU A 12 -12.10 -4.59 -4.14
C GLU A 12 -12.82 -4.90 -5.46
N PHE A 13 -12.80 -3.97 -6.42
CA PHE A 13 -13.49 -4.10 -7.71
C PHE A 13 -12.53 -3.88 -8.88
N THR A 14 -12.78 -4.59 -9.97
CA THR A 14 -12.08 -4.38 -11.25
C THR A 14 -12.36 -2.98 -11.81
N GLY A 15 -11.31 -2.29 -12.26
CA GLY A 15 -11.44 -0.95 -12.85
C GLY A 15 -11.31 0.21 -11.86
N HIS A 16 -11.31 -0.06 -10.54
CA HIS A 16 -10.99 0.94 -9.51
C HIS A 16 -9.47 1.11 -9.33
N ASN A 17 -8.66 0.90 -10.38
CA ASN A 17 -7.24 1.25 -10.47
C ASN A 17 -6.38 1.18 -9.18
N PHE A 18 -6.61 0.17 -8.32
CA PHE A 18 -5.91 0.04 -7.05
C PHE A 18 -4.42 -0.15 -7.31
N GLY A 19 -3.58 0.65 -6.66
CA GLY A 19 -2.14 0.64 -6.88
C GLY A 19 -1.69 1.50 -8.07
N SER A 20 -2.57 2.28 -8.71
CA SER A 20 -2.20 3.21 -9.78
C SER A 20 -1.31 4.36 -9.32
N SER A 21 -1.38 4.72 -8.04
CA SER A 21 -0.48 5.66 -7.37
C SER A 21 -0.19 5.22 -5.94
N VAL A 22 1.04 5.48 -5.50
CA VAL A 22 1.52 5.13 -4.15
C VAL A 22 2.39 6.28 -3.63
N SER A 23 2.22 6.65 -2.36
CA SER A 23 3.08 7.61 -1.66
C SER A 23 3.34 7.15 -0.24
N GLY A 24 4.52 7.48 0.30
CA GLY A 24 4.76 7.41 1.74
C GLY A 24 3.89 8.44 2.46
N ALA A 25 3.38 8.07 3.63
CA ALA A 25 2.51 8.93 4.45
C ALA A 25 3.15 9.39 5.77
N GLY A 26 4.33 8.86 6.12
CA GLY A 26 4.91 9.03 7.46
C GLY A 26 4.19 8.13 8.47
N ASP A 27 4.43 8.31 9.76
CA ASP A 27 3.68 7.60 10.82
C ASP A 27 2.42 8.42 11.16
N LEU A 28 1.32 8.11 10.50
CA LEU A 28 0.06 8.88 10.57
C LEU A 28 -0.76 8.51 11.81
N ASN A 29 -0.70 7.26 12.26
CA ASN A 29 -1.47 6.77 13.41
C ASN A 29 -0.67 6.74 14.73
N ASN A 30 0.63 7.08 14.67
CA ASN A 30 1.53 7.20 15.80
C ASN A 30 1.92 5.86 16.46
N ASP A 31 1.98 4.78 15.69
CA ASP A 31 2.30 3.42 16.15
C ASP A 31 3.80 3.07 16.07
N GLY A 32 4.62 3.98 15.54
CA GLY A 32 6.07 3.82 15.38
C GLY A 32 6.50 3.24 14.04
N TYR A 33 5.58 3.00 13.10
CA TYR A 33 5.86 2.55 11.75
C TYR A 33 5.46 3.60 10.71
N SER A 34 6.18 3.64 9.59
CA SER A 34 5.77 4.50 8.47
C SER A 34 4.63 3.87 7.69
N ASP A 35 3.57 4.64 7.51
CA ASP A 35 2.39 4.32 6.72
C ASP A 35 2.57 4.61 5.23
N VAL A 36 1.66 4.03 4.45
CA VAL A 36 1.55 4.20 3.00
C VAL A 36 0.12 4.57 2.60
N ILE A 37 -0.01 5.39 1.55
CA ILE A 37 -1.28 5.69 0.90
C ILE A 37 -1.26 5.09 -0.50
N VAL A 38 -2.35 4.41 -0.88
CA VAL A 38 -2.53 3.75 -2.17
C VAL A 38 -3.82 4.25 -2.82
N GLY A 39 -3.72 4.76 -4.04
CA GLY A 39 -4.89 5.20 -4.83
C GLY A 39 -5.61 4.03 -5.51
N ALA A 40 -6.93 4.21 -5.71
CA ALA A 40 -7.85 3.30 -6.40
C ALA A 40 -8.90 4.11 -7.19
#